data_AF-A0A7V6GB32-F1
#
_entry.id   AF-A0A7V6GB32-F1
#
_cell.length_a   1.000
_cell.length_b   1.000
_cell.length_c   1.000
_cell.angle_alpha   90.00
_cell.angle_beta   90.00
_cell.angle_gamma   90.00
#
_symmetry.space_group_name_H-M   'P 1'
#
loop_
_entity.id
_entity.type
_entity.pdbx_description
1 polymer ?
#
loop_
_entity_poly.entity_id
_entity_poly.type
_entity_poly.pdbx_seq_one_letter_code
_entity_poly.pdbx_strand_id
1 'polypeptide(L)'
;MNQNVFDIYIVGVGGQGVLTIGELISEAAFKKGIPVNFYPTKGMSQRGGFVKAQLRLGRKEVGPSIPVQGADLVVSMELSETLKALRYAKEGADFLIYGFVWAPTAVMLGKAPYPSVEEVWGEVEKINGNVAYLNPAKLPQYQGKPVRENIFVLGALLAQTELKEIISAEEMITAIKERWPKGSDENVFAFQSGFSGSVSRSISDVL
;
A
#
# COMPACT_ATOMS: atom_id res chain seq x y z
N MET A 1 -13.02 -4.35 -25.35
CA MET A 1 -11.85 -3.80 -24.64
C MET A 1 -11.82 -4.52 -23.30
N ASN A 2 -10.87 -5.44 -23.09
CA ASN A 2 -10.65 -6.01 -21.75
C ASN A 2 -10.14 -4.85 -20.89
N GLN A 3 -11.03 -4.21 -20.13
CA GLN A 3 -10.57 -3.31 -19.08
C GLN A 3 -10.01 -4.21 -17.98
N ASN A 4 -8.71 -4.12 -17.72
CA ASN A 4 -8.08 -4.83 -16.60
C ASN A 4 -8.70 -4.28 -15.32
N VAL A 5 -9.65 -5.04 -14.80
CA VAL A 5 -10.32 -4.78 -13.54
C VAL A 5 -9.36 -5.13 -12.41
N PHE A 6 -9.21 -4.23 -11.45
CA PHE A 6 -8.26 -4.42 -10.35
C PHE A 6 -8.72 -3.68 -9.10
N ASP A 7 -9.00 -4.44 -8.05
CA ASP A 7 -9.49 -3.95 -6.76
C ASP A 7 -8.35 -3.95 -5.73
N ILE A 8 -8.02 -2.77 -5.17
CA ILE A 8 -6.89 -2.57 -4.24
C ILE A 8 -7.42 -2.18 -2.86
N TYR A 9 -6.98 -2.90 -1.84
CA TYR A 9 -7.32 -2.62 -0.43
C TYR A 9 -6.08 -2.13 0.32
N ILE A 10 -6.07 -0.85 0.69
CA ILE A 10 -4.93 -0.20 1.36
C ILE A 10 -5.26 -0.04 2.84
N VAL A 11 -4.35 -0.43 3.73
CA VAL A 11 -4.48 -0.31 5.19
C VAL A 11 -3.24 0.31 5.82
N GLY A 12 -3.42 0.91 6.99
CA GLY A 12 -2.33 1.44 7.80
C GLY A 12 -2.86 2.23 8.99
N VAL A 13 -1.98 3.01 9.60
CA VAL A 13 -2.31 3.90 10.71
C VAL A 13 -2.34 5.37 10.29
N GLY A 14 -3.12 6.17 11.01
CA GLY A 14 -3.27 7.61 10.77
C GLY A 14 -1.92 8.34 10.77
N GLY A 15 -1.60 8.99 9.65
CA GLY A 15 -0.35 9.72 9.42
C GLY A 15 0.55 9.11 8.34
N GLN A 16 0.34 7.84 7.96
CA GLN A 16 1.19 7.13 7.00
C GLN A 16 0.84 7.37 5.52
N GLY A 17 -0.05 8.32 5.19
CA GLY A 17 -0.36 8.62 3.78
C GLY A 17 -1.15 7.53 3.02
N VAL A 18 -1.88 6.64 3.72
CA VAL A 18 -2.77 5.62 3.12
C VAL A 18 -3.72 6.22 2.08
N LEU A 19 -4.39 7.33 2.42
CA LEU A 19 -5.32 8.00 1.51
C LEU A 19 -4.59 8.62 0.32
N THR A 20 -3.40 9.17 0.55
CA THR A 20 -2.57 9.78 -0.50
C THR A 20 -2.13 8.78 -1.56
N ILE A 21 -1.80 7.54 -1.17
CA ILE A 21 -1.51 6.46 -2.13
C ILE A 21 -2.72 6.22 -3.03
N GLY A 22 -3.91 6.09 -2.43
CA GLY A 22 -5.13 5.86 -3.21
C GLY A 22 -5.55 7.06 -4.07
N GLU A 23 -5.37 8.28 -3.58
CA GLU A 23 -5.59 9.51 -4.36
C GLU A 23 -4.69 9.54 -5.60
N LEU A 24 -3.39 9.28 -5.48
CA LEU A 24 -2.46 9.27 -6.62
C LEU A 24 -2.80 8.20 -7.65
N ILE A 25 -3.16 6.99 -7.22
CA ILE A 25 -3.61 5.91 -8.11
C ILE A 25 -4.91 6.33 -8.83
N SER A 26 -5.85 6.95 -8.10
CA SER A 26 -7.12 7.42 -8.66
C SER A 26 -6.92 8.53 -9.68
N GLU A 27 -6.08 9.52 -9.36
CA GLU A 27 -5.75 10.64 -10.24
C GLU A 27 -5.10 10.13 -11.53
N ALA A 28 -4.15 9.18 -11.44
CA ALA A 28 -3.53 8.56 -12.60
C ALA A 28 -4.54 7.77 -13.44
N ALA A 29 -5.37 6.92 -12.82
CA ALA A 29 -6.40 6.14 -13.51
C ALA A 29 -7.42 7.06 -14.22
N PHE A 30 -7.88 8.12 -13.55
CA PHE A 30 -8.83 9.08 -14.10
C PHE A 30 -8.29 9.76 -15.36
N LYS A 31 -7.02 10.19 -15.35
CA LYS A 31 -6.37 10.81 -16.53
C LYS A 31 -6.28 9.87 -17.73
N LYS A 32 -6.20 8.55 -17.49
CA LYS A 32 -6.22 7.53 -18.55
C LYS A 32 -7.63 7.20 -19.04
N GLY A 33 -8.67 7.81 -18.47
CA GLY A 33 -10.05 7.44 -18.75
C GLY A 33 -10.42 6.04 -18.23
N ILE A 34 -9.65 5.51 -17.26
CA ILE A 34 -9.95 4.25 -16.59
C ILE A 34 -10.99 4.55 -15.49
N PRO A 35 -12.15 3.88 -15.49
CA PRO A 35 -13.13 4.02 -14.41
C PRO A 35 -12.47 3.70 -13.07
N VAL A 36 -12.62 4.59 -12.09
CA VAL A 36 -12.09 4.42 -10.74
C VAL A 36 -13.12 4.80 -9.70
N ASN A 37 -13.31 3.95 -8.70
CA ASN A 37 -14.01 4.27 -7.47
C ASN A 37 -13.01 4.30 -6.32
N PHE A 38 -13.01 5.39 -5.55
CA PHE A 38 -12.17 5.57 -4.38
C PHE A 38 -13.03 5.70 -3.12
N TYR A 39 -12.83 4.80 -2.16
CA TYR A 39 -13.60 4.75 -0.91
C TYR A 39 -12.69 4.79 0.32
N PRO A 40 -12.31 6.00 0.77
CA PRO A 40 -11.49 6.19 1.95
C PRO A 40 -12.30 6.03 3.25
N THR A 41 -11.71 5.45 4.28
CA THR A 41 -12.28 5.39 5.64
C THR A 41 -11.20 5.73 6.65
N LYS A 42 -11.44 6.78 7.45
CA LYS A 42 -10.61 7.14 8.60
C LYS A 42 -11.39 6.97 9.89
N GLY A 43 -10.77 6.35 10.89
CA GLY A 43 -11.30 6.40 12.25
C GLY A 43 -11.32 7.83 12.81
N MET A 44 -12.04 8.03 13.92
CA MET A 44 -12.10 9.34 14.60
C MET A 44 -10.78 9.74 15.28
N SER A 45 -9.81 8.82 15.41
CA SER A 45 -8.50 9.13 16.00
C SER A 45 -7.61 9.90 15.01
N GLN A 46 -7.03 11.01 15.47
CA GLN A 46 -6.16 11.85 14.65
C GLN A 46 -4.76 11.24 14.42
N ARG A 47 -4.29 10.30 15.27
CA ARG A 47 -3.01 9.58 15.12
C ARG A 47 -3.12 8.14 15.63
N GLY A 48 -2.44 7.21 14.97
CA GLY A 48 -2.38 5.80 15.39
C GLY A 48 -3.70 5.02 15.27
N GLY A 49 -4.77 5.64 14.78
CA GLY A 49 -6.02 4.95 14.47
C GLY A 49 -5.94 4.21 13.13
N PHE A 50 -6.72 3.14 13.00
CA PHE A 50 -6.87 2.41 11.74
C PHE A 50 -7.38 3.32 10.63
N VAL A 51 -6.69 3.28 9.49
CA VAL A 51 -7.07 3.94 8.25
C VAL A 51 -7.09 2.88 7.15
N LYS A 52 -8.12 2.95 6.31
CA LYS A 52 -8.19 2.14 5.09
C LYS A 52 -8.65 2.96 3.91
N ALA A 53 -8.28 2.51 2.72
CA ALA A 53 -8.84 2.98 1.47
C ALA A 53 -9.08 1.81 0.53
N GLN A 54 -10.13 1.91 -0.28
CA GLN A 54 -10.48 0.90 -1.26
C GLN A 54 -10.52 1.56 -2.63
N LEU A 55 -9.87 0.93 -3.61
CA LEU A 55 -9.87 1.37 -5.00
C LEU A 55 -10.43 0.28 -5.87
N ARG A 56 -11.30 0.65 -6.80
CA ARG A 56 -11.83 -0.28 -7.80
C ARG A 56 -11.58 0.29 -9.17
N LEU A 57 -10.65 -0.31 -9.91
CA LEU A 57 -10.20 0.14 -11.23
C LEU A 57 -10.89 -0.67 -12.34
N GLY A 58 -11.20 -0.03 -13.46
CA GLY A 58 -11.75 -0.68 -14.66
C GLY A 58 -13.24 -1.07 -14.54
N ARG A 59 -13.93 -0.68 -13.47
CA ARG A 59 -15.35 -1.01 -13.22
C ARG A 59 -16.23 0.24 -13.33
N LYS A 60 -17.10 0.31 -14.35
CA LYS A 60 -17.99 1.46 -14.57
C LYS A 60 -19.19 1.52 -13.63
N GLU A 61 -19.85 0.40 -13.39
CA GLU A 61 -21.13 0.33 -12.67
C GLU A 61 -21.02 -0.60 -11.47
N VAL A 62 -20.31 -0.16 -10.43
CA VAL A 62 -20.17 -0.94 -9.19
C VAL A 62 -20.25 -0.06 -7.96
N GLY A 63 -20.67 -0.65 -6.84
CA GLY A 63 -20.58 -0.01 -5.53
C GLY A 63 -19.12 0.30 -5.16
N PRO A 64 -18.87 1.36 -4.37
CA PRO A 64 -17.53 1.86 -4.11
C PRO A 64 -16.70 0.95 -3.18
N SER A 65 -17.36 0.11 -2.38
CA SER A 65 -16.68 -0.86 -1.50
C SER A 65 -16.34 -2.16 -2.22
N ILE A 66 -15.15 -2.68 -1.98
CA ILE A 66 -14.70 -4.01 -2.36
C ILE A 66 -15.46 -5.04 -1.50
N PRO A 67 -16.05 -6.09 -2.09
CA PRO A 67 -16.68 -7.16 -1.35
C PRO A 67 -15.66 -7.95 -0.51
N VAL A 68 -16.14 -8.71 0.47
CA VAL A 68 -15.32 -9.70 1.19
C VAL A 68 -14.69 -10.65 0.15
N GLN A 69 -13.41 -10.97 0.33
CA GLN A 69 -12.61 -11.78 -0.60
C GLN A 69 -12.56 -11.22 -2.05
N GLY A 70 -12.67 -9.90 -2.22
CA GLY A 70 -12.73 -9.24 -3.53
C GLY A 70 -11.48 -8.47 -3.95
N ALA A 71 -10.53 -8.23 -3.05
CA ALA A 71 -9.34 -7.45 -3.36
C ALA A 71 -8.30 -8.32 -4.08
N ASP A 72 -7.82 -7.83 -5.22
CA ASP A 72 -6.73 -8.42 -5.99
C ASP A 72 -5.37 -8.15 -5.33
N LEU A 73 -5.27 -6.99 -4.66
CA LEU A 73 -4.06 -6.51 -4.02
C LEU A 73 -4.36 -5.88 -2.66
N VAL A 74 -3.59 -6.27 -1.65
CA VAL A 74 -3.53 -5.61 -0.36
C VAL A 74 -2.23 -4.81 -0.26
N VAL A 75 -2.34 -3.55 0.15
CA VAL A 75 -1.19 -2.68 0.46
C VAL A 75 -1.25 -2.34 1.93
N SER A 76 -0.29 -2.84 2.70
CA SER A 76 -0.22 -2.60 4.14
C SER A 76 0.91 -1.65 4.47
N MET A 77 0.59 -0.51 5.05
CA MET A 77 1.57 0.47 5.54
C MET A 77 2.06 0.15 6.96
N GLU A 78 1.46 -0.83 7.63
CA GLU A 78 1.78 -1.20 9.01
C GLU A 78 1.58 -2.70 9.21
N LEU A 79 2.54 -3.37 9.85
CA LEU A 79 2.63 -4.82 9.87
C LEU A 79 1.34 -5.50 10.40
N SER A 80 0.86 -5.09 11.58
CA SER A 80 -0.34 -5.66 12.21
C SER A 80 -1.62 -5.34 11.47
N GLU A 81 -1.68 -4.21 10.75
CA GLU A 81 -2.87 -3.82 9.98
C GLU A 81 -3.16 -4.78 8.81
N THR A 82 -2.14 -5.52 8.36
CA THR A 82 -2.29 -6.60 7.38
C THR A 82 -3.34 -7.63 7.79
N LEU A 83 -3.36 -8.02 9.07
CA LEU A 83 -4.31 -9.01 9.60
C LEU A 83 -5.77 -8.54 9.48
N LYS A 84 -6.01 -7.23 9.54
CA LYS A 84 -7.36 -6.66 9.38
C LYS A 84 -7.80 -6.62 7.90
N ALA A 85 -6.87 -6.69 6.96
CA ALA A 85 -7.14 -6.71 5.53
C ALA A 85 -7.43 -8.11 4.98
N LEU A 86 -6.95 -9.18 5.63
CA LEU A 86 -7.09 -10.58 5.17
C LEU A 86 -8.52 -10.95 4.73
N ARG A 87 -9.54 -10.51 5.48
CA ARG A 87 -10.95 -10.78 5.16
C ARG A 87 -11.38 -10.26 3.78
N TYR A 88 -10.73 -9.21 3.27
CA TYR A 88 -11.07 -8.59 1.98
C TYR A 88 -10.23 -9.12 0.83
N ALA A 89 -9.09 -9.75 1.11
CA ALA A 89 -8.24 -10.35 0.09
C ALA A 89 -8.89 -11.60 -0.51
N LYS A 90 -8.88 -11.72 -1.84
CA LYS A 90 -9.24 -12.98 -2.50
C LYS A 90 -8.16 -14.03 -2.23
N GLU A 91 -8.50 -15.30 -2.44
CA GLU A 91 -7.50 -16.37 -2.46
C GLU A 91 -6.49 -16.10 -3.58
N GLY A 92 -5.19 -16.22 -3.29
CA GLY A 92 -4.15 -15.91 -4.26
C GLY A 92 -3.86 -14.42 -4.47
N ALA A 93 -4.39 -13.52 -3.64
CA ALA A 93 -4.14 -12.09 -3.75
C ALA A 93 -2.67 -11.74 -3.51
N ASP A 94 -2.23 -10.63 -4.12
CA ASP A 94 -0.92 -10.05 -3.82
C ASP A 94 -0.97 -9.21 -2.54
N PHE A 95 0.11 -9.21 -1.78
CA PHE A 95 0.29 -8.42 -0.56
C PHE A 95 1.61 -7.64 -0.63
N LEU A 96 1.54 -6.32 -0.75
CA LEU A 96 2.70 -5.46 -0.48
C LEU A 96 2.66 -5.01 1.00
N ILE A 97 3.58 -5.51 1.81
CA ILE A 97 3.63 -5.21 3.24
C ILE A 97 4.84 -4.32 3.52
N TYR A 98 4.61 -3.04 3.82
CA TYR A 98 5.62 -2.18 4.43
C TYR A 98 5.69 -2.54 5.92
N GLY A 99 6.79 -3.20 6.32
CA GLY A 99 6.96 -3.82 7.64
C GLY A 99 7.10 -2.84 8.82
N PHE A 100 6.53 -1.65 8.72
CA PHE A 100 6.56 -0.64 9.76
C PHE A 100 5.73 -1.09 10.97
N VAL A 101 6.23 -0.83 12.17
CA VAL A 101 5.59 -1.22 13.43
C VAL A 101 5.17 0.03 14.20
N TRP A 102 3.87 0.17 14.42
CA TRP A 102 3.29 1.17 15.31
C TRP A 102 2.73 0.49 16.57
N ALA A 103 3.61 0.21 17.53
CA ALA A 103 3.23 -0.49 18.76
C ALA A 103 2.28 0.36 19.63
N PRO A 104 1.06 -0.13 19.97
CA PRO A 104 0.20 0.53 20.94
C PRO A 104 0.83 0.55 22.34
N THR A 105 0.38 1.48 23.20
CA THR A 105 0.89 1.63 24.57
C THR A 105 0.90 0.32 25.37
N ALA A 106 -0.12 -0.53 25.21
CA ALA A 106 -0.16 -1.82 25.91
C ALA A 106 1.00 -2.74 25.52
N VAL A 107 1.38 -2.76 24.23
CA VAL A 107 2.53 -3.53 23.73
C VAL A 107 3.83 -2.92 24.26
N MET A 108 3.98 -1.59 24.17
CA MET A 108 5.18 -0.90 24.67
C MET A 108 5.41 -1.13 26.18
N LEU A 109 4.33 -1.29 26.94
CA LEU A 109 4.37 -1.60 28.37
C LEU A 109 4.51 -3.11 28.67
N GLY A 110 4.68 -3.96 27.66
CA GLY A 110 4.79 -5.42 27.80
C GLY A 110 3.50 -6.10 28.27
N LYS A 111 2.35 -5.43 28.12
CA LYS A 111 1.02 -5.92 28.58
C LYS A 111 0.24 -6.66 27.50
N ALA A 112 0.72 -6.64 26.26
CA ALA A 112 0.13 -7.36 25.14
C ALA A 112 1.24 -7.75 24.15
N PRO A 113 1.10 -8.91 23.46
CA PRO A 113 1.98 -9.24 22.34
C PRO A 113 1.66 -8.35 21.13
N TYR A 114 2.62 -8.24 20.22
CA TYR A 114 2.44 -7.65 18.91
C TYR A 114 2.83 -8.72 17.88
N PRO A 115 2.07 -8.90 16.78
CA PRO A 115 2.30 -9.99 15.86
C PRO A 115 3.68 -9.87 15.20
N SER A 116 4.41 -10.98 15.14
CA SER A 116 5.68 -11.06 14.42
C SER A 116 5.46 -11.01 12.90
N VAL A 117 6.53 -10.74 12.16
CA VAL A 117 6.47 -10.80 10.69
C VAL A 117 6.12 -12.22 10.22
N GLU A 118 6.66 -13.24 10.89
CA GLU A 118 6.38 -14.65 10.60
C GLU A 118 4.91 -15.01 10.83
N GLU A 119 4.31 -14.52 11.92
CA GLU A 119 2.88 -14.73 12.20
C GLU A 119 2.00 -14.07 11.12
N VAL A 120 2.29 -12.81 10.76
CA VAL A 120 1.55 -12.12 9.69
C VAL A 120 1.71 -12.82 8.34
N TRP A 121 2.94 -13.23 8.01
CA TRP A 121 3.25 -13.94 6.78
C TRP A 121 2.47 -15.26 6.70
N GLY A 122 2.49 -16.05 7.77
CA GLY A 122 1.77 -17.32 7.85
C GLY A 122 0.25 -17.17 7.67
N GLU A 123 -0.36 -16.10 8.19
CA GLU A 123 -1.79 -15.83 7.94
C GLU A 123 -2.10 -15.49 6.47
N VAL A 124 -1.17 -14.84 5.76
CA VAL A 124 -1.31 -14.58 4.31
C VAL A 124 -1.15 -15.87 3.50
N GLU A 125 -0.22 -16.74 3.87
CA GLU A 125 -0.02 -18.03 3.20
C GLU A 125 -1.23 -18.96 3.31
N LYS A 126 -1.98 -18.91 4.42
CA LYS A 126 -3.22 -19.71 4.57
C LYS A 126 -4.28 -19.42 3.52
N ILE A 127 -4.25 -18.26 2.87
CA ILE A 127 -5.14 -17.89 1.77
C ILE A 127 -4.43 -17.94 0.41
N ASN A 128 -3.30 -18.66 0.33
CA ASN A 128 -2.44 -18.74 -0.84
C ASN A 128 -1.94 -17.37 -1.34
N GLY A 129 -1.87 -16.36 -0.46
CA GLY A 129 -1.49 -15.00 -0.85
C GLY A 129 0.00 -14.87 -1.15
N ASN A 130 0.35 -14.00 -2.11
CA ASN A 130 1.73 -13.76 -2.51
C ASN A 130 2.30 -12.54 -1.78
N VAL A 131 3.34 -12.72 -0.97
CA VAL A 131 3.92 -11.62 -0.19
C VAL A 131 5.06 -10.92 -0.95
N ALA A 132 5.04 -9.59 -0.91
CA ALA A 132 6.12 -8.67 -1.21
C ALA A 132 6.41 -7.84 0.04
N TYR A 133 7.40 -8.26 0.84
CA TYR A 133 7.72 -7.55 2.08
C TYR A 133 8.76 -6.46 1.83
N LEU A 134 8.41 -5.22 2.18
CA LEU A 134 9.26 -4.05 2.05
C LEU A 134 9.78 -3.64 3.42
N ASN A 135 11.09 -3.84 3.64
CA ASN A 135 11.74 -3.56 4.91
C ASN A 135 11.86 -2.03 5.14
N PRO A 136 11.29 -1.47 6.24
CA PRO A 136 11.42 -0.05 6.57
C PRO A 136 12.86 0.46 6.71
N ALA A 137 13.80 -0.42 7.08
CA ALA A 137 15.22 -0.05 7.17
C ALA A 137 15.83 0.32 5.80
N LYS A 138 15.17 -0.02 4.68
CA LYS A 138 15.59 0.34 3.33
C LYS A 138 15.07 1.72 2.88
N LEU A 139 14.34 2.45 3.74
CA LEU A 139 13.84 3.79 3.42
C LEU A 139 15.01 4.73 3.14
N PRO A 140 15.10 5.32 1.92
CA PRO A 140 16.24 6.14 1.55
C PRO A 140 16.17 7.52 2.20
N GLN A 141 17.30 8.21 2.18
CA GLN A 141 17.39 9.61 2.55
C GLN A 141 17.56 10.50 1.32
N TYR A 142 16.89 11.65 1.33
CA TYR A 142 17.09 12.73 0.37
C TYR A 142 17.62 13.94 1.13
N GLN A 143 18.81 14.43 0.75
CA GLN A 143 19.48 15.56 1.42
C GLN A 143 19.61 15.38 2.95
N GLY A 144 19.95 14.17 3.38
CA GLY A 144 20.18 13.83 4.80
C GLY A 144 18.91 13.67 5.63
N LYS A 145 17.72 13.64 5.02
CA LYS A 145 16.44 13.40 5.71
C LYS A 145 15.74 12.18 5.11
N PRO A 146 15.10 11.32 5.92
CA PRO A 146 14.26 10.24 5.40
C PRO A 146 13.20 10.77 4.45
N VAL A 147 13.01 10.10 3.31
CA VAL A 147 11.95 10.46 2.36
C VAL A 147 10.56 10.13 2.92
N ARG A 148 9.52 10.55 2.20
CA ARG A 148 8.13 10.16 2.47
C ARG A 148 7.92 8.67 2.23
N GLU A 149 7.66 7.92 3.30
CA GLU A 149 7.42 6.47 3.28
C GLU A 149 6.32 6.07 2.29
N ASN A 150 5.19 6.78 2.29
CA ASN A 150 4.07 6.46 1.42
C ASN A 150 4.39 6.57 -0.07
N ILE A 151 5.30 7.48 -0.45
CA ILE A 151 5.74 7.65 -1.84
C ILE A 151 6.79 6.59 -2.21
N PHE A 152 7.67 6.23 -1.27
CA PHE A 152 8.56 5.09 -1.42
C PHE A 152 7.78 3.77 -1.60
N VAL A 153 6.79 3.51 -0.75
CA VAL A 153 5.91 2.35 -0.86
C VAL A 153 5.14 2.36 -2.18
N LEU A 154 4.64 3.51 -2.65
CA LEU A 154 3.97 3.64 -3.94
C LEU A 154 4.89 3.24 -5.12
N GLY A 155 6.18 3.55 -5.05
CA GLY A 155 7.17 3.08 -6.02
C GLY A 155 7.28 1.56 -6.04
N ALA A 156 7.48 0.96 -4.86
CA ALA A 156 7.59 -0.49 -4.72
C ALA A 156 6.28 -1.20 -5.14
N LEU A 157 5.13 -0.63 -4.76
CA LEU A 157 3.79 -1.10 -5.16
C LEU A 157 3.69 -1.25 -6.66
N LEU A 158 4.10 -0.22 -7.41
CA LEU A 158 3.99 -0.25 -8.86
C LEU A 158 4.94 -1.29 -9.47
N ALA A 159 6.19 -1.37 -8.99
CA ALA A 159 7.18 -2.29 -9.52
C ALA A 159 6.84 -3.78 -9.25
N GLN A 160 6.23 -4.06 -8.11
CA GLN A 160 6.13 -5.40 -7.54
C GLN A 160 4.78 -6.09 -7.76
N THR A 161 3.81 -5.41 -8.38
CA THR A 161 2.42 -5.89 -8.53
C THR A 161 1.90 -5.67 -9.96
N GLU A 162 0.75 -6.25 -10.27
CA GLU A 162 0.07 -6.08 -11.57
C GLU A 162 -0.42 -4.64 -11.83
N LEU A 163 -0.34 -3.75 -10.85
CA LEU A 163 -0.73 -2.34 -11.03
C LEU A 163 0.04 -1.65 -12.17
N LYS A 164 1.28 -2.07 -12.45
CA LYS A 164 2.09 -1.57 -13.57
C LYS A 164 1.47 -1.79 -14.96
N GLU A 165 0.60 -2.81 -15.09
CA GLU A 165 -0.10 -3.09 -16.35
C GLU A 165 -1.27 -2.11 -16.57
N ILE A 166 -1.65 -1.35 -15.53
CA ILE A 166 -2.75 -0.39 -15.54
C ILE A 166 -2.22 1.05 -15.55
N ILE A 167 -1.19 1.34 -14.74
CA ILE A 167 -0.58 2.67 -14.61
C ILE A 167 0.94 2.53 -14.76
N SER A 168 1.55 3.34 -15.63
CA SER A 168 3.00 3.33 -15.84
C SER A 168 3.74 4.16 -14.79
N ALA A 169 5.05 3.94 -14.67
CA ALA A 169 5.89 4.73 -13.77
C ALA A 169 5.92 6.21 -14.18
N GLU A 170 5.93 6.52 -15.47
CA GLU A 170 5.90 7.88 -15.99
C GLU A 170 4.59 8.60 -15.65
N GLU A 171 3.46 7.90 -15.74
CA GLU A 171 2.14 8.43 -15.37
C GLU A 171 2.09 8.73 -13.87
N MET A 172 2.64 7.84 -13.04
CA MET A 172 2.70 8.06 -11.60
C MET A 172 3.64 9.22 -11.22
N ILE A 173 4.81 9.31 -11.85
CA ILE A 173 5.74 10.45 -11.68
C ILE A 173 5.07 11.76 -12.08
N THR A 174 4.28 11.76 -13.16
CA THR A 174 3.52 12.93 -13.59
C THR A 174 2.49 13.34 -12.54
N ALA A 175 1.72 12.39 -12.00
CA ALA A 175 0.77 12.66 -10.91
C ALA A 175 1.48 13.25 -9.66
N ILE A 176 2.62 12.68 -9.26
CA ILE A 176 3.43 13.19 -8.13
C ILE A 176 3.89 14.64 -8.37
N LYS A 177 4.41 14.94 -9.56
CA LYS A 177 4.91 16.29 -9.90
C LYS A 177 3.80 17.33 -9.89
N GLU A 178 2.63 16.99 -10.41
CA GLU A 178 1.47 17.89 -10.41
C GLU A 178 0.91 18.12 -9.01
N ARG A 179 0.86 17.07 -8.17
CA ARG A 179 0.37 17.14 -6.79
C ARG A 179 1.28 18.01 -5.91
N TRP A 180 2.60 17.90 -6.09
CA TRP A 180 3.58 18.67 -5.33
C TRP A 180 4.63 19.35 -6.22
N PRO A 181 4.29 20.45 -6.92
CA PRO A 181 5.23 21.11 -7.83
C PRO A 181 6.53 21.57 -7.14
N LYS A 182 6.41 22.12 -5.93
CA LYS A 182 7.54 22.65 -5.14
C LYS A 182 8.31 21.58 -4.35
N GLY A 183 7.79 20.36 -4.23
CA GLY A 183 8.41 19.23 -3.51
C GLY A 183 8.59 18.01 -4.39
N SER A 184 8.61 18.21 -5.70
CA SER A 184 8.55 17.14 -6.68
C SER A 184 9.84 16.33 -6.70
N ASP A 185 11.01 16.97 -6.54
CA ASP A 185 12.31 16.27 -6.59
C ASP A 185 12.44 15.21 -5.49
N GLU A 186 12.13 15.56 -4.24
CA GLU A 186 12.17 14.62 -3.11
C GLU A 186 11.17 13.47 -3.32
N ASN A 187 9.95 13.77 -3.73
CA ASN A 187 8.91 12.74 -3.92
C ASN A 187 9.20 11.84 -5.13
N VAL A 188 9.72 12.39 -6.23
CA VAL A 188 10.13 11.59 -7.39
C VAL A 188 11.30 10.70 -7.02
N PHE A 189 12.29 11.21 -6.29
CA PHE A 189 13.38 10.39 -5.76
C PHE A 189 12.87 9.27 -4.85
N ALA A 190 11.93 9.57 -3.93
CA ALA A 190 11.31 8.57 -3.06
C ALA A 190 10.63 7.46 -3.87
N PHE A 191 9.81 7.84 -4.85
CA PHE A 191 9.10 6.91 -5.73
C PHE A 191 10.08 6.05 -6.53
N GLN A 192 11.07 6.65 -7.17
CA GLN A 192 12.05 5.93 -7.98
C GLN A 192 12.89 4.96 -7.14
N SER A 193 13.25 5.35 -5.92
CA SER A 193 13.96 4.48 -4.98
C SER A 193 13.12 3.27 -4.56
N GLY A 194 11.80 3.47 -4.37
CA GLY A 194 10.88 2.37 -4.13
C GLY A 194 10.72 1.46 -5.33
N PHE A 195 10.58 2.05 -6.51
CA PHE A 195 10.40 1.34 -7.78
C PHE A 195 11.59 0.45 -8.14
N SER A 196 12.81 0.92 -7.87
CA SER A 196 14.05 0.16 -8.08
C SER A 196 14.46 -0.68 -6.86
N GLY A 197 13.74 -0.55 -5.74
CA GLY A 197 14.06 -1.23 -4.49
C GLY A 197 13.73 -2.72 -4.51
N SER A 198 14.43 -3.49 -3.66
CA SER A 198 14.18 -4.92 -3.48
C SER A 198 13.21 -5.21 -2.35
N VAL A 199 12.26 -6.09 -2.61
CA VAL A 199 11.36 -6.70 -1.61
C VAL A 199 11.81 -8.12 -1.27
N SER A 200 11.50 -8.59 -0.06
CA SER A 200 11.66 -9.99 0.31
C SER A 200 10.45 -10.78 -0.18
N ARG A 201 10.69 -11.96 -0.77
CA ARG A 201 9.66 -12.87 -1.29
C ARG A 201 9.60 -14.20 -0.53
N SER A 202 10.54 -14.42 0.39
CA SER A 202 10.53 -15.51 1.35
C SER A 202 10.65 -14.96 2.77
N ILE A 203 10.02 -15.61 3.75
CA ILE A 203 10.16 -15.26 5.16
C ILE A 203 11.63 -15.37 5.63
N SER A 204 12.40 -16.30 5.05
CA SER A 204 13.84 -16.46 5.32
C SER A 204 14.69 -15.25 4.93
N ASP A 205 14.20 -14.40 4.02
CA ASP A 205 14.90 -13.19 3.59
C ASP A 205 14.57 -11.98 4.49
N VAL A 206 13.67 -12.17 5.46
CA VAL A 206 13.21 -11.13 6.39
C VAL A 206 13.77 -11.34 7.79
N LEU A 207 13.90 -12.60 8.21
CA LEU A 207 14.46 -13.02 9.51
C LEU A 207 16.00 -13.01 9.48
#